data_AF-A0A533TEW0-F1
#
_entry.id   AF-A0A533TEW0-F1
#
_cell.length_a   1.000
_cell.length_b   1.000
_cell.length_c   1.000
_cell.angle_alpha   90.00
_cell.angle_beta   90.00
_cell.angle_gamma   90.00
#
_symmetry.space_group_name_H-M   'P 1'
#
loop_
_entity.id
_entity.type
_entity.pdbx_description
1 polymer ?
#
loop_
_entity_poly.entity_id
_entity_poly.type
_entity_poly.pdbx_seq_one_letter_code
_entity_poly.pdbx_strand_id
1 'polypeptide(L)'
;MSWMRAICGRLKSDYRYSNNLVYNNFPFPEAVSEKQQAKVEEKAQAVLSARELFPNATLADLYDPLSMPRELLKAHRELDEAVDATYRRAPFKTELERLEYLFELYTKYAEPLTHAITKPSKRPRKQTS
;
A
#
# COMPACT_ATOMS: atom_id res chain seq x y z
N MET A 1 -3.43 4.01 -4.65
CA MET A 1 -4.59 3.23 -4.14
C MET A 1 -4.71 1.80 -4.67
N SER A 2 -3.85 1.33 -5.57
CA SER A 2 -4.08 0.12 -6.39
C SER A 2 -4.29 -1.18 -5.60
N TRP A 3 -3.50 -1.43 -4.56
CA TRP A 3 -3.66 -2.65 -3.73
C TRP A 3 -5.02 -2.73 -3.03
N MET A 4 -5.41 -1.64 -2.36
CA MET A 4 -6.70 -1.58 -1.68
C MET A 4 -7.86 -1.82 -2.65
N ARG A 5 -7.80 -1.25 -3.86
CA ARG A 5 -8.86 -1.45 -4.87
C ARG A 5 -8.99 -2.92 -5.28
N ALA A 6 -7.86 -3.61 -5.43
CA ALA A 6 -7.81 -5.01 -5.85
C ALA A 6 -8.20 -6.00 -4.75
N ILE A 7 -7.81 -5.74 -3.50
CA ILE A 7 -7.89 -6.73 -2.41
C ILE A 7 -9.02 -6.47 -1.41
N CYS A 8 -9.41 -5.21 -1.20
CA CYS A 8 -10.40 -4.91 -0.18
C CYS A 8 -11.79 -5.42 -0.57
N GLY A 9 -12.61 -5.70 0.45
CA GLY A 9 -14.01 -6.02 0.23
C GLY A 9 -14.78 -4.85 -0.36
N ARG A 10 -16.03 -5.11 -0.73
CA ARG A 10 -16.96 -4.09 -1.21
C ARG A 10 -18.29 -4.18 -0.50
N LEU A 11 -18.94 -3.04 -0.28
CA LEU A 11 -20.36 -2.97 0.00
C LEU A 11 -21.04 -2.41 -1.26
N LYS A 12 -21.69 -3.28 -2.04
CA LYS A 12 -22.04 -2.98 -3.43
C LYS A 12 -20.78 -2.58 -4.22
N SER A 13 -20.63 -1.31 -4.57
CA SER A 13 -19.45 -0.77 -5.27
C SER A 13 -18.50 0.00 -4.36
N ASP A 14 -18.90 0.28 -3.11
CA ASP A 14 -18.13 1.10 -2.18
C ASP A 14 -16.98 0.31 -1.55
N TYR A 15 -15.83 0.97 -1.40
CA TYR A 15 -14.66 0.38 -0.76
C TYR A 15 -14.94 0.02 0.69
N ARG A 16 -14.71 -1.25 1.06
CA ARG A 16 -14.77 -1.69 2.46
C ARG A 16 -13.38 -2.13 2.91
N TYR A 17 -12.68 -1.20 3.56
CA TYR A 17 -11.36 -1.46 4.10
C TYR A 17 -11.41 -2.50 5.23
N SER A 18 -10.42 -3.38 5.27
CA SER A 18 -10.20 -4.34 6.35
C SER A 18 -8.70 -4.46 6.59
N ASN A 19 -8.27 -4.37 7.85
CA ASN A 19 -6.88 -4.60 8.22
C ASN A 19 -6.40 -6.01 7.81
N ASN A 20 -7.22 -7.03 8.05
CA ASN A 20 -6.88 -8.43 7.78
C ASN A 20 -6.73 -8.74 6.29
N LEU A 21 -7.49 -8.07 5.42
CA LEU A 21 -7.41 -8.28 3.98
C LEU A 21 -6.38 -7.36 3.32
N VAL A 22 -6.39 -6.07 3.67
CA VAL A 22 -5.62 -5.06 2.95
C VAL A 22 -4.27 -4.82 3.60
N TYR A 23 -4.26 -4.37 4.86
CA TYR A 23 -3.04 -3.91 5.52
C TYR A 23 -2.07 -5.05 5.83
N ASN A 24 -2.56 -6.12 6.46
CA ASN A 24 -1.73 -7.25 6.88
C ASN A 24 -1.10 -8.00 5.69
N ASN A 25 -1.71 -7.90 4.50
CA ASN A 25 -1.22 -8.52 3.28
C ASN A 25 -0.56 -7.51 2.33
N PHE A 26 -0.42 -6.24 2.73
CA PHE A 26 0.21 -5.24 1.87
C PHE A 26 1.71 -5.53 1.74
N PRO A 27 2.22 -5.77 0.53
CA PRO A 27 3.63 -6.07 0.33
C PRO A 27 4.45 -4.79 0.44
N PHE A 28 4.94 -4.46 1.64
CA PHE A 28 5.78 -3.28 1.90
C PHE A 28 7.18 -3.45 1.24
N PRO A 29 7.88 -2.39 0.79
CA PRO A 29 9.19 -2.50 0.15
C PRO A 29 10.24 -3.18 1.07
N GLU A 30 11.12 -4.00 0.48
CA GLU A 30 12.14 -4.77 1.22
C GLU A 30 13.18 -3.89 1.90
N ALA A 31 13.58 -2.81 1.24
CA ALA A 31 14.63 -1.93 1.72
C ALA A 31 14.27 -0.47 1.41
N VAL A 32 14.10 0.31 2.46
CA VAL A 32 13.88 1.76 2.37
C VAL A 32 15.08 2.44 2.99
N SER A 33 15.78 3.25 2.21
CA SER A 33 16.86 4.10 2.72
C SER A 33 16.31 5.26 3.54
N GLU A 34 17.09 5.77 4.50
CA GLU A 34 16.73 6.97 5.28
C GLU A 34 16.37 8.16 4.37
N LYS A 35 17.07 8.32 3.25
CA LYS A 35 16.77 9.35 2.26
C LYS A 35 15.40 9.17 1.60
N GLN A 36 15.03 7.93 1.26
CA GLN A 36 13.70 7.64 0.72
C GLN A 36 12.61 7.87 1.77
N GLN A 37 12.84 7.42 3.01
CA GLN A 37 11.93 7.63 4.12
C GLN A 37 11.69 9.14 4.35
N ALA A 38 12.76 9.92 4.52
CA ALA A 38 12.66 11.37 4.73
C ALA A 38 11.93 12.07 3.57
N LYS A 39 12.14 11.62 2.34
CA LYS A 39 11.42 12.15 1.16
C LYS A 39 9.92 11.83 1.22
N VAL A 40 9.54 10.61 1.62
CA VAL A 40 8.12 10.23 1.79
C VAL A 40 7.49 11.06 2.91
N GLU A 41 8.18 11.26 4.03
CA GLU A 41 7.72 12.09 5.14
C GLU A 41 7.49 13.55 4.73
N GLU A 42 8.45 14.15 4.00
CA GLU A 42 8.32 15.50 3.43
C GLU A 42 7.09 15.62 2.53
N LYS A 43 6.87 14.66 1.62
CA LYS A 43 5.73 14.68 0.71
C LYS A 43 4.40 14.39 1.41
N ALA A 44 4.41 13.56 2.44
CA ALA A 44 3.24 13.34 3.28
C ALA A 44 2.84 14.62 4.02
N GLN A 45 3.82 15.37 4.55
CA GLN A 45 3.58 16.67 5.18
C GLN A 45 3.04 17.68 4.16
N ALA A 46 3.54 17.69 2.92
CA ALA A 46 3.01 18.54 1.86
C ALA A 46 1.53 18.27 1.54
N VAL A 47 1.08 17.01 1.62
CA VAL A 47 -0.35 16.67 1.50
C VAL A 47 -1.16 17.25 2.65
N LEU A 48 -0.64 17.24 3.87
CA LEU A 48 -1.30 17.87 5.02
C LEU A 48 -1.40 19.39 4.85
N SER A 49 -0.29 20.04 4.50
CA SER A 49 -0.27 21.49 4.25
C SER A 49 -1.17 21.89 3.09
N ALA A 50 -1.30 21.07 2.04
CA ALA A 50 -2.23 21.33 0.95
C ALA A 50 -3.71 21.28 1.39
N ARG A 51 -4.07 20.45 2.38
CA ARG A 51 -5.42 20.42 2.95
C ARG A 51 -5.71 21.68 3.77
N GLU A 52 -4.72 22.17 4.52
CA GLU A 52 -4.85 23.35 5.38
C GLU A 52 -5.15 24.64 4.61
N LEU A 53 -4.85 24.69 3.30
CA LEU A 53 -5.24 25.80 2.42
C LEU A 53 -6.76 25.94 2.26
N PHE A 54 -7.54 24.93 2.64
CA PHE A 54 -9.00 24.85 2.45
C PHE A 54 -9.73 24.58 3.78
N PRO A 55 -9.66 25.48 4.77
CA PRO A 55 -10.15 25.22 6.14
C PRO A 55 -11.66 25.01 6.24
N ASN A 56 -12.43 25.48 5.26
CA ASN A 56 -13.89 25.34 5.21
C ASN A 56 -14.36 24.12 4.41
N ALA A 57 -13.45 23.40 3.75
CA ALA A 57 -13.78 22.22 2.96
C ALA A 57 -13.72 20.96 3.83
N THR A 58 -14.68 20.06 3.66
CA THR A 58 -14.61 18.73 4.28
C THR A 58 -13.62 17.83 3.53
N LEU A 59 -13.22 16.72 4.15
CA LEU A 59 -12.44 15.71 3.42
C LEU A 59 -13.21 15.12 2.23
N ALA A 60 -14.55 15.09 2.28
CA ALA A 60 -15.34 14.65 1.13
C ALA A 60 -15.17 15.61 -0.05
N ASP A 61 -15.27 16.92 0.20
CA ASP A 61 -15.10 17.96 -0.83
C ASP A 61 -13.69 17.93 -1.43
N LEU A 62 -12.67 17.76 -0.58
CA LEU A 62 -11.26 17.73 -0.99
C LEU A 62 -10.89 16.49 -1.80
N TYR A 63 -11.59 15.37 -1.62
CA TYR A 63 -11.30 14.09 -2.26
C TYR A 63 -12.32 13.67 -3.32
N ASP A 64 -13.29 14.53 -3.63
CA ASP A 64 -14.13 14.36 -4.81
C ASP A 64 -13.26 14.41 -6.08
N PRO A 65 -13.29 13.37 -6.95
CA PRO A 65 -12.42 13.31 -8.13
C PRO A 65 -12.63 14.44 -9.15
N LEU A 66 -13.79 15.09 -9.16
CA LEU A 66 -14.13 16.17 -10.08
C LEU A 66 -13.77 17.55 -9.52
N SER A 67 -13.75 17.70 -8.18
CA SER A 67 -13.47 18.98 -7.53
C SER A 67 -12.20 19.02 -6.67
N MET A 68 -11.39 17.95 -6.64
CA MET A 68 -10.12 17.93 -5.90
C MET A 68 -9.22 19.12 -6.30
N PRO A 69 -8.79 19.97 -5.34
CA PRO A 69 -7.94 21.11 -5.65
C PRO A 69 -6.61 20.71 -6.28
N ARG A 70 -6.10 21.55 -7.19
CA ARG A 70 -4.87 21.27 -7.96
C ARG A 70 -3.65 21.10 -7.06
N GLU A 71 -3.59 21.86 -5.98
CA GLU A 71 -2.54 21.83 -4.95
C GLU A 71 -2.49 20.47 -4.27
N LEU A 72 -3.66 19.95 -3.88
CA LEU A 72 -3.79 18.63 -3.25
C LEU A 72 -3.49 17.50 -4.24
N LEU A 73 -4.00 17.59 -5.47
CA LEU A 73 -3.71 16.62 -6.52
C LEU A 73 -2.21 16.55 -6.83
N LYS A 74 -1.53 17.69 -6.91
CA LYS A 74 -0.08 17.76 -7.12
C LYS A 74 0.67 17.13 -5.95
N ALA A 75 0.29 17.43 -4.71
CA ALA A 75 0.93 16.87 -3.52
C ALA A 75 0.80 15.33 -3.47
N HIS A 76 -0.37 14.77 -3.83
CA HIS A 76 -0.55 13.32 -3.93
C HIS A 76 0.31 12.68 -5.02
N ARG A 77 0.44 13.32 -6.20
CA ARG A 77 1.31 12.81 -7.27
C ARG A 77 2.77 12.74 -6.83
N GLU A 78 3.26 13.80 -6.16
CA GLU A 78 4.63 13.82 -5.65
C GLU A 78 4.85 12.78 -4.54
N LEU A 79 3.85 12.56 -3.69
CA LEU A 79 3.89 11.51 -2.67
C LEU A 79 3.89 10.12 -3.31
N ASP A 80 3.03 9.86 -4.29
CA ASP A 80 2.98 8.60 -5.04
C ASP A 80 4.33 8.31 -5.71
N GLU A 81 4.96 9.31 -6.35
CA GLU A 81 6.30 9.16 -6.94
C GLU A 81 7.38 8.84 -5.90
N ALA A 82 7.32 9.47 -4.72
CA ALA A 82 8.26 9.19 -3.63
C ALA A 82 8.09 7.77 -3.08
N VAL A 83 6.84 7.32 -2.92
CA VAL A 83 6.49 5.96 -2.47
C VAL A 83 6.87 4.93 -3.53
N ASP A 84 6.55 5.15 -4.80
CA ASP A 84 6.90 4.24 -5.91
C ASP A 84 8.42 4.05 -6.01
N ALA A 85 9.20 5.11 -5.75
CA ALA A 85 10.66 5.05 -5.71
C ALA A 85 11.23 4.20 -4.55
N THR A 86 10.43 3.86 -3.53
CA THR A 86 10.82 2.92 -2.46
C THR A 86 10.75 1.46 -2.92
N TYR A 87 9.91 1.17 -3.90
CA TYR A 87 9.73 -0.19 -4.43
C TYR A 87 10.75 -0.54 -5.48
N ARG A 88 11.00 0.38 -6.42
CA ARG A 88 11.94 0.17 -7.53
C ARG A 88 12.41 1.50 -8.11
N ARG A 89 13.51 1.47 -8.86
CA ARG A 89 14.09 2.67 -9.50
C ARG A 89 13.25 3.24 -10.64
N ALA A 90 12.58 2.38 -11.42
CA ALA A 90 11.78 2.80 -12.56
C ALA A 90 10.35 3.17 -12.14
N PRO A 91 9.78 4.29 -12.64
CA PRO A 91 8.40 4.66 -12.33
C PRO A 91 7.42 3.62 -12.90
N PHE A 92 6.26 3.47 -12.28
CA PHE A 92 5.15 2.68 -12.84
C PHE A 92 4.43 3.50 -13.91
N LYS A 93 4.24 2.94 -15.10
CA LYS A 93 3.56 3.62 -16.22
C LYS A 93 2.05 3.49 -16.11
N THR A 94 1.57 2.40 -15.52
CA THR A 94 0.14 2.10 -15.39
C THR A 94 -0.18 1.54 -14.02
N GLU A 95 -1.46 1.63 -13.63
CA GLU A 95 -1.97 0.99 -12.42
C GLU A 95 -1.84 -0.54 -12.48
N LEU A 96 -2.00 -1.14 -13.66
CA LEU A 96 -1.83 -2.59 -13.86
C LEU A 96 -0.39 -3.02 -13.56
N GLU A 97 0.59 -2.31 -14.12
CA GLU A 97 2.02 -2.59 -13.87
C GLU A 97 2.37 -2.47 -12.38
N ARG A 98 1.80 -1.48 -11.68
CA ARG A 98 1.96 -1.36 -10.22
C ARG A 98 1.37 -2.57 -9.51
N LEU A 99 0.19 -3.03 -9.92
CA LEU A 99 -0.48 -4.15 -9.29
C LEU A 99 0.26 -5.47 -9.51
N GLU A 100 0.74 -5.73 -10.73
CA GLU A 100 1.57 -6.90 -11.07
C GLU A 100 2.81 -6.96 -10.18
N TYR A 101 3.53 -5.85 -10.06
CA TYR A 101 4.72 -5.77 -9.19
C TYR A 101 4.40 -6.06 -7.72
N LEU A 102 3.28 -5.52 -7.21
CA LEU A 102 2.87 -5.77 -5.83
C LEU A 102 2.50 -7.24 -5.61
N PHE A 103 1.85 -7.91 -6.58
CA PHE A 103 1.57 -9.35 -6.47
C PHE A 103 2.82 -10.21 -6.52
N GLU A 104 3.80 -9.87 -7.35
CA GLU A 104 5.10 -10.55 -7.37
C GLU A 104 5.80 -10.42 -6.01
N LEU A 105 5.83 -9.21 -5.44
CA LEU A 105 6.41 -8.96 -4.12
C LEU A 105 5.66 -9.69 -2.99
N TYR A 106 4.33 -9.70 -3.04
CA TYR A 106 3.50 -10.45 -2.10
C TYR A 106 3.82 -11.96 -2.16
N THR A 107 3.92 -12.51 -3.38
CA THR A 107 4.23 -13.93 -3.58
C THR A 107 5.59 -14.28 -2.98
N LYS A 108 6.61 -13.44 -3.22
CA LYS A 108 7.94 -13.57 -2.60
C LYS A 108 7.89 -13.62 -1.07
N TYR A 109 7.03 -12.83 -0.43
CA TYR A 109 6.87 -12.84 1.03
C TYR A 109 6.03 -14.02 1.55
N ALA A 110 5.05 -14.48 0.76
CA ALA A 110 4.13 -15.55 1.15
C ALA A 110 4.68 -16.97 0.91
N GLU A 111 5.52 -17.17 -0.12
CA GLU A 111 6.10 -18.48 -0.49
C GLU A 111 6.79 -19.18 0.69
N PRO A 112 7.68 -18.54 1.48
CA PRO A 112 8.31 -19.18 2.63
C PRO A 112 7.30 -19.65 3.69
N LEU A 113 6.21 -18.91 3.88
CA LEU A 113 5.17 -19.21 4.87
C LEU A 113 4.31 -20.40 4.43
N THR A 114 3.92 -20.44 3.15
CA THR A 114 3.13 -21.56 2.61
C THR A 114 3.92 -22.87 2.63
N HIS A 115 5.23 -22.83 2.33
CA HIS A 115 6.11 -23.99 2.48
C HIS A 115 6.31 -24.43 3.94
N ALA A 116 6.28 -23.50 4.90
CA ALA A 116 6.35 -23.84 6.32
C ALA A 116 5.06 -24.52 6.83
N ILE A 117 3.90 -24.05 6.38
CA ILE A 117 2.58 -24.59 6.76
C ILE A 117 2.33 -25.99 6.17
N THR A 118 2.82 -26.24 4.95
CA THR A 118 2.63 -27.53 4.25
C THR A 118 3.62 -28.62 4.67
N LYS A 119 4.65 -28.30 5.46
CA LYS A 119 5.56 -29.31 6.02
C LYS A 119 4.85 -30.08 7.14
N PRO A 120 4.75 -31.43 7.05
CA PRO A 120 4.15 -32.22 8.12
C PRO A 120 4.95 -32.09 9.41
N SER A 121 4.28 -31.74 10.51
CA SER A 121 4.86 -31.68 11.84
C SER A 121 5.40 -33.06 12.24
N LYS A 122 6.72 -33.18 12.46
CA LYS A 122 7.32 -34.38 13.06
C LYS A 122 6.92 -34.44 14.54
N ARG A 123 5.76 -35.04 14.85
CA ARG A 123 5.41 -35.37 16.24
C ARG A 123 6.40 -36.41 16.78
N PRO A 124 7.04 -36.20 17.95
CA PRO A 124 7.85 -37.24 18.56
C PRO A 124 6.94 -38.41 18.98
N ARG A 125 7.31 -39.62 18.54
CA ARG A 125 6.60 -40.87 18.86
C ARG A 125 6.78 -41.11 20.37
N LYS A 126 5.71 -41.00 21.16
CA LYS A 126 5.75 -41.42 22.58
C LYS A 126 6.13 -42.91 22.62
N GLN A 127 7.29 -43.22 23.20
CA GLN A 127 7.62 -44.58 23.58
C GLN A 127 6.68 -44.95 24.74
N THR A 128 5.75 -45.87 24.48
CA THR A 128 4.96 -46.51 25.52
C THR A 128 5.84 -47.57 26.19
N SER A 129 5.98 -47.48 27.51
CA SER A 129 6.65 -48.44 28.38
C SER A 129 6.01 -49.82 28.36
#